data_AF-A0A968AQP5-F1
#
_entry.id   AF-A0A968AQP5-F1
#
_cell.length_a   1.000
_cell.length_b   1.000
_cell.length_c   1.000
_cell.angle_alpha   90.00
_cell.angle_beta   90.00
_cell.angle_gamma   90.00
#
_symmetry.space_group_name_H-M   'P 1'
#
loop_
_entity.id
_entity.type
_entity.pdbx_description
1 polymer ?
#
loop_
_entity_poly.entity_id
_entity_poly.type
_entity_poly.pdbx_seq_one_letter_code
_entity_poly.pdbx_strand_id
1 'polypeptide(L)' 'YHHLHGLSCLCLRLFTVYGPRQRPDLAIHKFTRALSRGEPVSVYGDGGALRDYTYVDDTLDALCR' A
#
# COMPACT_ATOMS: atom_id res chain seq x y z
N TYR A 1 3.17 25.03 -9.05
CA TYR A 1 3.70 25.70 -7.84
C TYR A 1 5.20 25.89 -7.90
N HIS A 2 6.01 24.83 -8.14
CA HIS A 2 7.46 24.96 -8.34
C HIS A 2 7.84 26.01 -9.40
N HIS A 3 7.29 25.91 -10.61
CA HIS A 3 7.59 26.84 -11.72
C HIS A 3 7.17 28.30 -11.46
N LEU A 4 6.12 28.53 -10.67
CA LEU A 4 5.53 29.86 -10.45
C LEU A 4 6.01 30.54 -9.16
N HIS A 5 6.37 29.77 -8.15
CA HIS A 5 6.66 30.25 -6.80
C HIS A 5 7.99 29.73 -6.25
N GLY A 6 8.76 28.97 -7.02
CA GLY A 6 10.10 28.49 -6.63
C GLY A 6 10.09 27.49 -5.47
N LEU A 7 8.94 26.97 -5.05
CA LEU A 7 8.91 25.96 -3.98
C LEU A 7 9.57 24.66 -4.44
N SER A 8 10.49 24.14 -3.64
CA SER A 8 11.01 22.78 -3.77
C SER A 8 9.92 21.79 -3.41
N CYS A 9 9.34 21.13 -4.41
CA CYS A 9 8.29 20.14 -4.23
C CYS A 9 8.63 18.87 -5.00
N LEU A 10 8.38 17.71 -4.38
CA LEU A 10 8.50 16.40 -4.99
C LEU A 10 7.13 15.72 -4.96
N CYS A 11 6.70 15.17 -6.09
CA CYS A 11 5.44 14.42 -6.19
C CYS A 11 5.76 12.94 -6.41
N LEU A 12 5.34 12.10 -5.46
CA LEU A 12 5.55 10.66 -5.53
C LEU A 12 4.21 9.94 -5.65
N ARG A 13 4.15 8.95 -6.55
CA ARG A 13 2.98 8.09 -6.73
C ARG A 13 3.31 6.69 -6.23
N LEU A 14 2.92 6.42 -5.00
CA LEU A 14 3.09 5.09 -4.41
C LEU A 14 1.98 4.15 -4.90
N PHE A 15 2.36 2.93 -5.22
CA PHE A 15 1.45 1.82 -5.54
C PHE A 15 1.26 0.96 -4.30
N THR A 16 0.23 0.12 -4.26
CA THR A 16 -0.38 -0.42 -3.03
C THR A 16 0.66 -0.94 -2.01
N VAL A 17 1.00 -0.10 -1.03
CA VAL A 17 2.04 -0.40 -0.04
C VAL A 17 1.53 -1.38 1.01
N TYR A 18 2.32 -2.41 1.32
CA TYR A 18 2.01 -3.39 2.35
C TYR A 18 3.21 -3.71 3.24
N GLY A 19 2.96 -4.24 4.43
CA GLY A 19 4.00 -4.62 5.39
C GLY A 19 3.60 -4.38 6.85
N PRO A 20 4.56 -4.44 7.78
CA PRO A 20 4.34 -4.13 9.18
C PRO A 20 3.68 -2.75 9.37
N ARG A 21 2.72 -2.67 10.30
CA ARG A 21 1.92 -1.46 10.57
C ARG A 21 1.04 -0.99 9.41
N GLN A 22 0.80 -1.84 8.40
CA GLN A 22 -0.20 -1.55 7.37
C GLN A 22 -1.56 -1.30 8.02
N ARG A 23 -2.28 -0.32 7.47
CA ARG A 23 -3.64 0.03 7.85
C ARG A 23 -4.56 -1.22 7.89
N PRO A 24 -5.35 -1.39 8.97
CA PRO A 24 -6.10 -2.63 9.19
C PRO A 24 -7.26 -2.85 8.22
N ASP A 25 -7.65 -1.82 7.47
CA ASP A 25 -8.73 -1.88 6.50
C ASP A 25 -8.28 -2.34 5.10
N LEU A 26 -6.97 -2.47 4.86
CA LEU A 26 -6.40 -2.87 3.58
C LEU A 26 -6.39 -4.40 3.40
N ALA A 27 -6.41 -4.83 2.13
CA ALA A 27 -6.62 -6.22 1.74
C ALA A 27 -5.63 -7.19 2.40
N ILE A 28 -4.32 -6.93 2.31
CA ILE A 28 -3.29 -7.83 2.86
C ILE A 28 -3.48 -8.00 4.37
N HIS A 29 -3.64 -6.92 5.14
CA HIS A 29 -3.93 -7.02 6.57
C HIS A 29 -5.21 -7.80 6.88
N LYS A 30 -6.32 -7.51 6.18
CA LYS A 30 -7.60 -8.20 6.37
C LYS A 30 -7.47 -9.70 6.10
N PHE A 31 -6.78 -10.06 5.02
CA PHE A 31 -6.59 -11.44 4.61
C PHE A 31 -5.71 -12.18 5.62
N THR A 32 -4.58 -11.61 6.01
CA THR A 32 -3.70 -12.20 7.03
C THR A 32 -4.42 -12.37 8.36
N ARG A 33 -5.25 -11.40 8.78
CA ARG A 33 -6.05 -11.49 10.00
C ARG A 33 -7.10 -12.60 9.92
N ALA A 34 -7.84 -12.69 8.82
CA ALA A 34 -8.86 -13.72 8.62
C ALA A 34 -8.22 -15.12 8.65
N LEU A 35 -7.13 -15.30 7.91
CA LEU A 35 -6.35 -16.55 7.89
C LEU A 35 -5.84 -16.93 9.29
N SER A 36 -5.30 -15.96 10.05
CA SER A 36 -4.81 -16.19 11.42
C SER A 36 -5.92 -16.59 12.40
N ARG A 37 -7.19 -16.31 12.09
CA ARG A 37 -8.34 -16.62 12.94
C ARG A 37 -9.16 -17.82 12.43
N GLY A 38 -8.76 -18.42 11.32
CA GLY A 38 -9.57 -19.43 10.64
C GLY A 38 -10.89 -18.89 10.08
N GLU A 39 -11.00 -17.57 9.90
CA GLU A 39 -12.17 -16.91 9.33
C GLU A 39 -12.07 -16.91 7.78
N PRO A 40 -13.19 -16.99 7.07
CA PRO A 40 -13.19 -16.94 5.60
C PRO A 40 -12.70 -15.57 5.10
N VAL A 41 -11.87 -15.60 4.05
CA VAL A 41 -11.38 -14.37 3.39
C VAL A 41 -12.52 -13.76 2.57
N SER A 42 -12.85 -12.50 2.86
CA SER A 42 -13.87 -11.74 2.13
C SER A 42 -13.26 -11.10 0.88
N VAL A 43 -13.65 -11.58 -0.30
CA VAL A 43 -13.26 -11.00 -1.60
C VAL A 43 -14.39 -10.13 -2.12
N TYR A 44 -14.07 -8.90 -2.51
CA TYR A 44 -15.02 -7.97 -3.12
C TYR A 44 -14.94 -8.07 -4.64
N GLY A 45 -16.10 -8.25 -5.30
CA GLY A 45 -16.18 -8.45 -6.75
C GLY A 45 -15.98 -9.91 -7.14
N ASP A 46 -15.36 -10.14 -8.30
CA ASP A 46 -15.10 -11.45 -8.90
C ASP A 46 -13.72 -12.03 -8.55
N GLY A 47 -12.90 -11.28 -7.80
CA GLY A 47 -11.52 -11.68 -7.48
C GLY A 47 -10.52 -11.51 -8.62
N GLY A 48 -10.92 -10.98 -9.78
CA GLY A 48 -10.03 -10.70 -10.92
C GLY A 48 -9.20 -9.42 -10.78
N ALA A 49 -9.30 -8.73 -9.65
CA ALA A 49 -8.62 -7.46 -9.43
C ALA A 49 -7.10 -7.65 -9.22
N LEU A 50 -6.31 -7.16 -10.17
CA LEU A 50 -4.85 -7.11 -10.08
C LEU A 50 -4.40 -5.79 -9.45
N ARG A 51 -3.37 -5.85 -8.60
CA ARG A 51 -2.74 -4.69 -7.96
C ARG A 51 -1.24 -4.91 -7.89
N ASP A 52 -0.49 -3.84 -8.12
CA ASP A 52 0.94 -3.81 -7.83
C ASP A 52 1.14 -3.54 -6.35
N TYR A 53 1.74 -4.52 -5.67
CA TYR A 53 2.05 -4.44 -4.25
C TYR A 53 3.52 -4.09 -4.08
N THR A 54 3.78 -3.07 -3.26
CA THR A 54 5.15 -2.63 -2.94
C THR A 54 5.39 -2.82 -1.45
N TYR A 55 6.49 -3.46 -1.08
CA TYR A 55 6.78 -3.68 0.33
C TYR A 55 7.20 -2.35 0.99
N VAL A 56 6.84 -2.17 2.25
CA VAL A 56 7.07 -0.91 2.97
C VAL A 56 8.55 -0.54 3.03
N ASP A 57 9.45 -1.51 3.18
CA ASP A 57 10.88 -1.24 3.25
C ASP A 57 11.45 -0.78 1.89
N ASP A 58 10.93 -1.29 0.76
CA ASP A 58 11.29 -0.80 -0.58
C ASP A 58 10.86 0.65 -0.77
N THR A 59 9.68 1.01 -0.24
CA THR A 59 9.17 2.37 -0.28
C THR A 59 10.02 3.31 0.58
N LEU A 60 10.45 2.85 1.76
CA LEU A 60 11.34 3.62 2.62
C LEU A 60 12.72 3.81 2.00
N ASP A 61 13.28 2.77 1.37
CA ASP A 61 14.57 2.85 0.70
C ASP A 61 14.54 3.89 -0.43
N ALA A 62 13.46 3.89 -1.24
CA ALA A 62 13.26 4.86 -2.32
C ALA A 62 13.02 6.31 -1.85
N LEU A 63 12.59 6.50 -0.60
CA LEU A 63 12.35 7.83 -0.02
C LEU A 63 13.58 8.39 0.69
N CYS A 64 14.38 7.52 1.31
CA CYS A 64 15.48 7.90 2.18
C CYS A 64 16.84 7.92 1.48
N ARG A 65 16.98 7.26 0.32
CA ARG A 65 18.17 7.32 -0.52
C ARG A 65 18.02 8.33 -1.65
#